data_AF-A0A4V1R0L0-F1
#
_entry.id   AF-A0A4V1R0L0-F1
#
_cell.length_a   1.000
_cell.length_b   1.000
_cell.length_c   1.000
_cell.angle_alpha   90.00
_cell.angle_beta   90.00
_cell.angle_gamma   90.00
#
_symmetry.space_group_name_H-M   'P 1'
#
loop_
_entity.id
_entity.type
_entity.pdbx_description
1 polymer ?
#
loop_
_entity_poly.entity_id
_entity_poly.type
_entity_poly.pdbx_seq_one_letter_code
_entity_poly.pdbx_strand_id
1 'polypeptide(L)'
;MVKFRELGVEERFIFVDKPSGKDFKRARYLVMRDMIREGDLIYLDALDRLGRDYDGIIPEWKYITRELNADIVCLDNEALFDFRKFESMGDFGKVMEDQFLSLLAYVAEQERKKNRQRQAEGIEVAQAEGITSAAAANANGDY
;
A
#
# COMPACT_ATOMS: atom_id res chain seq x y z
N MET A 1 -3.67 -4.26 15.07
CA MET A 1 -3.46 -5.22 16.17
C MET A 1 -4.75 -5.91 16.58
N VAL A 2 -5.80 -5.18 16.99
CA VAL A 2 -7.08 -5.78 17.43
C VAL A 2 -7.69 -6.68 16.34
N LYS A 3 -7.83 -6.17 15.11
CA LYS A 3 -8.33 -6.93 13.95
C LYS A 3 -7.66 -8.30 13.76
N PHE A 4 -6.32 -8.36 13.86
CA PHE A 4 -5.57 -9.61 13.67
C PHE A 4 -5.77 -10.60 14.81
N ARG A 5 -5.93 -10.11 16.05
CA ARG A 5 -6.23 -10.98 17.21
C ARG A 5 -7.63 -11.59 17.10
N GLU A 6 -8.60 -10.83 16.61
CA GLU A 6 -9.96 -11.32 16.34
C GLU A 6 -9.99 -12.39 15.25
N LEU A 7 -9.07 -12.30 14.28
CA LEU A 7 -8.84 -13.34 13.25
C LEU A 7 -8.09 -14.58 13.78
N GLY A 8 -7.72 -14.61 15.05
CA GLY A 8 -7.00 -15.73 15.67
C GLY A 8 -5.51 -15.79 15.35
N VAL A 9 -4.92 -14.72 14.79
CA VAL A 9 -3.48 -14.66 14.52
C VAL A 9 -2.72 -14.54 15.84
N GLU A 10 -1.80 -15.49 16.10
CA GLU A 10 -0.96 -15.45 17.29
C GLU A 10 -0.04 -14.22 17.28
N GLU A 11 0.18 -13.62 18.45
CA GLU A 11 0.93 -12.36 18.56
C GLU A 11 2.36 -12.44 18.00
N ARG A 12 2.99 -13.61 18.06
CA ARG A 12 4.31 -13.87 17.47
C ARG A 12 4.35 -13.74 15.94
N PHE A 13 3.20 -13.86 15.28
CA PHE A 13 3.03 -13.72 13.83
C PHE A 13 2.46 -12.35 13.43
N ILE A 14 2.34 -11.41 14.38
CA ILE A 14 1.91 -10.05 14.08
C ILE A 14 3.12 -9.13 13.98
N PHE A 15 3.30 -8.52 12.82
CA PHE A 15 4.42 -7.64 12.51
C PHE A 15 3.93 -6.20 12.33
N VAL A 16 4.55 -5.26 13.04
CA VAL A 16 4.19 -3.84 12.99
C VAL A 16 5.43 -3.02 12.70
N ASP A 17 5.44 -2.35 11.55
CA ASP A 17 6.41 -1.30 11.25
C ASP A 17 5.76 0.07 11.53
N LYS A 18 6.52 0.99 12.12
CA LYS A 18 6.13 2.39 12.26
C LYS A 18 6.90 3.20 11.22
N PRO A 19 6.32 3.48 10.05
CA PRO A 19 6.98 4.32 9.06
C PRO A 19 7.09 5.74 9.61
N SER A 20 8.31 6.23 9.80
CA SER A 20 8.56 7.67 9.88
C SER A 20 8.59 8.21 8.45
N GLY A 21 7.92 9.34 8.20
CA GLY A 21 7.75 9.91 6.86
C GLY A 21 9.05 10.13 6.07
N LYS A 22 10.21 10.12 6.75
CA LYS A 22 11.53 10.28 6.14
C LYS A 22 12.18 8.94 5.71
N ASP A 23 12.03 7.89 6.51
CA ASP A 23 12.68 6.58 6.31
C ASP A 23 11.63 5.46 6.22
N PHE A 24 11.47 4.87 5.04
CA PHE A 24 10.61 3.69 4.85
C PHE A 24 11.31 2.39 5.26
N LYS A 25 11.82 2.34 6.48
CA LYS A 25 12.48 1.14 6.99
C LYS A 25 11.41 0.17 7.49
N ARG A 26 11.16 -0.88 6.71
CA ARG A 26 10.20 -1.95 7.03
C ARG A 26 10.89 -3.21 7.55
N ALA A 27 11.61 -3.05 8.66
CA ALA A 27 12.41 -4.14 9.20
C ALA A 27 11.54 -5.33 9.63
N ARG A 28 10.35 -5.07 10.20
CA ARG A 28 9.45 -6.14 10.65
C ARG A 28 8.79 -6.84 9.47
N TYR A 29 8.43 -6.11 8.41
CA TYR A 29 7.95 -6.67 7.16
C TYR A 29 8.97 -7.62 6.53
N LEU A 30 10.26 -7.23 6.45
CA LEU A 30 11.29 -8.10 5.87
C LEU A 30 11.43 -9.41 6.65
N VAL A 31 11.42 -9.34 7.98
CA VAL A 31 11.43 -10.54 8.83
C VAL A 31 10.21 -11.42 8.59
N MET A 32 9.01 -10.83 8.50
CA MET A 32 7.79 -11.57 8.16
C MET A 32 7.92 -12.23 6.79
N ARG A 33 8.44 -11.50 5.79
CA ARG A 33 8.59 -11.98 4.42
C ARG A 33 9.47 -13.23 4.34
N ASP A 34 10.56 -13.26 5.10
CA ASP A 34 11.46 -14.42 5.17
C ASP A 34 10.81 -15.64 5.88
N MET A 35 9.75 -15.41 6.66
CA MET A 35 9.00 -16.46 7.36
C MET A 35 7.89 -17.07 6.52
N ILE A 36 7.39 -16.39 5.48
CA ILE A 36 6.29 -16.88 4.64
C ILE A 36 6.69 -18.20 3.98
N ARG A 37 5.75 -19.15 3.97
CA ARG A 37 5.83 -20.42 3.27
C ARG A 37 4.65 -20.59 2.32
N GLU A 38 4.81 -21.51 1.38
CA GLU A 38 3.74 -21.92 0.48
C GLU A 38 2.51 -22.39 1.27
N GLY A 39 1.34 -21.91 0.87
CA GLY A 39 0.06 -22.16 1.53
C GLY A 39 -0.23 -21.30 2.78
N ASP A 40 0.67 -20.40 3.17
CA ASP A 40 0.38 -19.44 4.24
C ASP A 40 -0.67 -18.41 3.81
N LEU A 41 -1.40 -17.85 4.79
CA LEU A 41 -2.34 -16.75 4.59
C LEU A 41 -1.85 -15.48 5.30
N ILE A 42 -1.56 -14.45 4.53
CA ILE A 42 -1.09 -13.16 5.01
C ILE A 42 -2.27 -12.19 5.11
N TYR A 43 -2.46 -11.61 6.28
CA TYR A 43 -3.38 -10.50 6.47
C TYR A 43 -2.64 -9.16 6.52
N LEU A 44 -3.09 -8.21 5.71
CA LEU A 44 -2.63 -6.83 5.72
C LEU A 44 -3.73 -5.92 6.26
N ASP A 45 -3.34 -4.90 7.03
CA ASP A 45 -4.30 -3.89 7.46
C ASP A 45 -4.77 -3.06 6.26
N ALA A 46 -3.83 -2.63 5.39
CA ALA A 46 -4.08 -1.86 4.17
C ALA A 46 -2.99 -2.15 3.11
N LEU A 47 -3.26 -1.83 1.83
CA LEU A 47 -2.33 -2.07 0.72
C LEU A 47 -1.02 -1.28 0.80
N ASP A 48 -1.04 -0.09 1.41
CA ASP A 48 0.14 0.76 1.63
C ASP A 48 1.20 0.10 2.54
N ARG A 49 0.89 -1.07 3.12
CA ARG A 49 1.85 -1.94 3.82
C ARG A 49 2.76 -2.73 2.88
N LEU A 50 2.40 -2.89 1.60
CA LEU A 50 3.21 -3.55 0.58
C LEU A 50 4.10 -2.61 -0.21
N GLY A 51 3.72 -1.35 -0.40
CA GLY A 51 4.56 -0.36 -1.09
C GLY A 51 4.18 1.09 -0.75
N ARG A 52 5.01 2.06 -1.14
CA ARG A 52 4.68 3.49 -1.04
C ARG A 52 3.67 3.93 -2.10
N ASP A 53 3.69 3.23 -3.22
CA ASP A 53 2.85 3.43 -4.37
C ASP A 53 2.57 2.08 -5.04
N TYR A 54 1.77 2.12 -6.08
CA TYR A 54 1.34 0.92 -6.81
C TYR A 54 2.50 0.22 -7.51
N ASP A 55 3.50 0.99 -7.93
CA ASP A 55 4.72 0.46 -8.54
C ASP A 55 5.51 -0.41 -7.54
N GLY A 56 5.41 -0.13 -6.24
CA GLY A 56 5.92 -1.01 -5.18
C GLY A 56 4.93 -2.08 -4.69
N ILE A 57 3.62 -1.78 -4.63
CA ILE A 57 2.59 -2.72 -4.13
C ILE A 57 2.44 -3.92 -5.06
N ILE A 58 2.39 -3.69 -6.37
CA ILE A 58 2.08 -4.74 -7.36
C ILE A 58 3.17 -5.84 -7.38
N PRO A 59 4.47 -5.52 -7.48
CA PRO A 59 5.50 -6.54 -7.46
C PRO A 59 5.49 -7.35 -6.17
N GLU A 60 5.30 -6.70 -5.02
CA GLU A 60 5.32 -7.39 -3.72
C GLU A 60 4.09 -8.30 -3.54
N TRP A 61 2.91 -7.86 -4.00
CA TRP A 61 1.72 -8.70 -4.04
C TRP A 61 1.96 -9.94 -4.91
N LYS A 62 2.48 -9.74 -6.14
CA LYS A 62 2.77 -10.84 -7.07
C LYS A 62 3.84 -11.78 -6.53
N TYR A 63 4.84 -11.26 -5.84
CA TYR A 63 5.87 -12.06 -5.19
C TYR A 63 5.25 -13.03 -4.18
N ILE A 64 4.35 -12.53 -3.32
CA ILE A 64 3.64 -13.36 -2.34
C ILE A 64 2.75 -14.41 -3.04
N THR A 65 1.92 -14.00 -4.00
CA THR A 65 0.93 -14.90 -4.60
C THR A 65 1.47 -15.85 -5.67
N ARG A 66 2.58 -15.51 -6.34
CA ARG A 66 3.09 -16.25 -7.50
C ARG A 66 4.45 -16.89 -7.30
N GLU A 67 5.31 -16.27 -6.50
CA GLU A 67 6.65 -16.82 -6.23
C GLU A 67 6.66 -17.64 -4.94
N LEU A 68 6.02 -17.13 -3.88
CA LEU A 68 5.89 -17.86 -2.62
C LEU A 68 4.70 -18.82 -2.58
N ASN A 69 3.74 -18.69 -3.51
CA ASN A 69 2.47 -19.44 -3.53
C ASN A 69 1.74 -19.34 -2.17
N ALA A 70 1.65 -18.13 -1.63
CA ALA A 70 0.94 -17.82 -0.40
C ALA A 70 -0.25 -16.90 -0.70
N ASP A 71 -1.29 -17.02 0.11
CA ASP A 71 -2.50 -16.21 0.01
C ASP A 71 -2.33 -14.88 0.72
N ILE A 72 -3.04 -13.86 0.22
CA ILE A 72 -3.02 -12.54 0.82
C ILE A 72 -4.40 -11.89 0.85
N VAL A 73 -4.73 -11.26 1.97
CA VAL A 73 -5.98 -10.56 2.22
C VAL A 73 -5.71 -9.19 2.81
N CYS A 74 -6.27 -8.14 2.21
CA CYS A 74 -6.18 -6.77 2.73
C CYS A 74 -7.50 -6.36 3.41
N LEU A 75 -7.44 -6.15 4.73
CA LEU A 75 -8.61 -5.96 5.60
C LEU A 75 -9.34 -4.63 5.38
N ASP A 76 -8.66 -3.55 5.00
CA ASP A 76 -9.29 -2.25 4.72
C ASP A 76 -10.28 -2.32 3.54
N ASN A 77 -10.12 -3.31 2.65
CA ASN A 77 -10.97 -3.50 1.48
C ASN A 77 -11.10 -4.99 1.11
N GLU A 78 -11.41 -5.85 2.08
CA GLU A 78 -11.43 -7.32 1.92
C GLU A 78 -12.35 -7.82 0.80
N ALA A 79 -13.45 -7.10 0.54
CA ALA A 79 -14.35 -7.42 -0.57
C ALA A 79 -13.63 -7.42 -1.94
N LEU A 80 -12.67 -6.53 -2.11
CA LEU A 80 -11.90 -6.29 -3.33
C LEU A 80 -10.52 -6.96 -3.31
N PHE A 81 -9.96 -7.21 -2.13
CA PHE A 81 -8.58 -7.68 -1.94
C PHE A 81 -8.52 -8.96 -1.10
N ASP A 82 -9.14 -10.01 -1.62
CA ASP A 82 -9.01 -11.37 -1.09
C ASP A 82 -8.55 -12.29 -2.21
N PHE A 83 -7.26 -12.66 -2.20
CA PHE A 83 -6.64 -13.45 -3.27
C PHE A 83 -7.30 -14.82 -3.45
N ARG A 84 -7.81 -15.41 -2.36
CA ARG A 84 -8.45 -16.74 -2.37
C ARG A 84 -9.67 -16.78 -3.31
N LYS A 85 -10.36 -15.64 -3.47
CA LYS A 85 -11.48 -15.52 -4.42
C LYS A 85 -11.01 -15.67 -5.86
N PHE A 86 -9.85 -15.10 -6.20
CA PHE A 86 -9.27 -15.26 -7.53
C PHE A 86 -8.73 -16.67 -7.71
N GLU A 87 -8.03 -17.23 -6.73
CA GLU A 87 -7.51 -18.60 -6.80
C GLU A 87 -8.62 -19.63 -7.08
N SER A 88 -9.79 -19.47 -6.46
CA SER A 88 -10.95 -20.36 -6.68
C SER A 88 -11.50 -20.34 -8.12
N MET A 89 -11.10 -19.37 -8.95
CA MET A 89 -11.46 -19.26 -10.36
C MET A 89 -10.44 -19.90 -11.31
N GLY A 90 -9.40 -20.57 -10.79
CA GLY A 90 -8.34 -21.19 -11.59
C GLY A 90 -7.55 -20.16 -12.40
N ASP A 91 -7.15 -20.52 -13.63
CA ASP A 91 -6.31 -19.67 -14.48
C ASP A 91 -6.98 -18.32 -14.84
N PHE A 92 -8.31 -18.27 -14.89
CA PHE A 92 -9.05 -17.03 -15.10
C PHE A 92 -8.88 -16.05 -13.93
N GLY A 93 -8.74 -16.58 -12.72
CA GLY A 93 -8.49 -15.80 -11.51
C GLY A 93 -7.22 -14.96 -11.58
N LYS A 94 -6.13 -15.54 -12.08
CA LYS A 94 -4.85 -14.84 -12.25
C LYS A 94 -4.95 -13.67 -13.23
N VAL A 95 -5.71 -13.84 -14.32
CA VAL A 95 -5.96 -12.77 -15.30
C VAL A 95 -6.79 -11.64 -14.68
N MET A 96 -7.83 -11.98 -13.93
CA MET A 96 -8.68 -11.00 -13.24
C MET A 96 -7.89 -10.22 -12.18
N GLU A 97 -7.04 -10.90 -11.41
CA GLU A 97 -6.11 -10.29 -10.46
C GLU A 97 -5.18 -9.29 -11.16
N ASP A 98 -4.54 -9.69 -12.27
CA ASP A 98 -3.66 -8.83 -13.05
C ASP A 98 -4.38 -7.57 -13.56
N GLN A 99 -5.60 -7.73 -14.07
CA GLN A 99 -6.41 -6.62 -14.54
C GLN A 99 -6.81 -5.68 -13.40
N PHE A 100 -7.11 -6.22 -12.23
CA PHE A 100 -7.51 -5.45 -11.06
C PHE A 100 -6.34 -4.63 -10.51
N LEU A 101 -5.18 -5.26 -10.34
CA LEU A 101 -3.94 -4.58 -9.94
C LEU A 101 -3.58 -3.46 -10.93
N SER A 102 -3.72 -3.72 -12.24
CA SER A 102 -3.45 -2.72 -13.29
C SER A 102 -4.42 -1.53 -13.22
N LEU A 103 -5.70 -1.77 -12.97
CA LEU A 103 -6.70 -0.70 -12.83
C LEU A 103 -6.39 0.20 -11.62
N LEU A 104 -5.97 -0.40 -10.51
CA LEU A 104 -5.62 0.35 -9.31
C LEU A 104 -4.37 1.21 -9.49
N ALA A 105 -3.33 0.66 -10.15
CA ALA A 105 -2.17 1.46 -10.53
C ALA A 105 -2.56 2.67 -11.37
N TYR A 106 -3.46 2.47 -12.34
CA TYR A 106 -3.96 3.55 -13.18
C TYR A 106 -4.72 4.62 -12.38
N VAL A 107 -5.68 4.23 -11.53
CA VAL A 107 -6.45 5.18 -10.70
C VAL A 107 -5.53 6.04 -9.85
N ALA A 108 -4.53 5.43 -9.24
CA ALA A 108 -3.60 6.14 -8.39
C ALA A 108 -2.63 7.03 -9.16
N GLU A 109 -2.21 6.65 -10.37
CA GLU A 109 -1.46 7.53 -11.24
C GLU A 109 -2.30 8.78 -11.60
N GLN A 110 -3.61 8.60 -11.84
CA GLN A 110 -4.53 9.72 -12.08
C GLN A 110 -4.68 10.62 -10.84
N GLU A 111 -4.80 10.05 -9.64
CA GLU A 111 -4.83 10.84 -8.39
C GLU A 111 -3.52 11.60 -8.16
N ARG A 112 -2.37 10.95 -8.39
CA ARG A 112 -1.05 11.60 -8.32
C ARG A 112 -0.96 12.78 -9.30
N LYS A 113 -1.42 12.62 -10.54
CA LYS A 113 -1.46 13.70 -11.55
C LYS A 113 -2.37 14.85 -11.12
N LYS A 114 -3.58 14.56 -10.65
CA LYS A 114 -4.53 15.59 -10.15
C LYS A 114 -3.97 16.37 -8.96
N ASN A 115 -3.33 15.69 -8.01
CA ASN A 115 -2.74 16.36 -6.85
C ASN A 115 -1.58 17.29 -7.25
N ARG A 116 -0.72 16.85 -8.18
CA ARG A 116 0.34 17.72 -8.73
C ARG A 116 -0.22 18.92 -9.48
N GLN A 117 -1.29 18.73 -10.25
CA GLN A 117 -1.95 19.81 -10.97
C GLN A 117 -2.51 20.85 -9.98
N ARG A 118 -3.27 20.43 -8.97
CA ARG A 118 -3.79 21.33 -7.93
C ARG A 118 -2.69 22.05 -7.16
N GLN A 119 -1.58 21.36 -6.90
CA GLN A 119 -0.43 21.95 -6.24
C GLN A 119 0.23 23.03 -7.11
N ALA A 120 0.37 22.80 -8.43
CA ALA A 120 0.88 23.78 -9.37
C ALA A 120 -0.06 25.00 -9.45
N GLU A 121 -1.37 24.78 -9.57
CA GLU A 121 -2.39 25.84 -9.55
C GLU A 121 -2.32 26.67 -8.24
N GLY A 122 -2.16 26.02 -7.08
CA GLY A 122 -2.01 26.70 -5.80
C GLY A 122 -0.71 27.50 -5.68
N ILE A 123 0.38 27.01 -6.26
CA ILE A 123 1.66 27.75 -6.32
C ILE A 123 1.52 28.98 -7.23
N GLU A 124 0.86 28.86 -8.38
CA GLU A 124 0.62 30.00 -9.29
C GLU A 124 -0.20 31.09 -8.60
N VAL A 125 -1.27 30.71 -7.87
CA VAL A 125 -2.07 31.67 -7.09
C VAL A 125 -1.23 32.33 -6.00
N ALA A 126 -0.47 31.56 -5.23
CA ALA A 126 0.40 32.12 -4.18
C ALA A 126 1.47 33.07 -4.73
N GLN A 127 2.05 32.75 -5.90
CA GLN A 127 3.00 33.62 -6.59
C GLN A 127 2.35 34.91 -7.09
N ALA A 128 1.13 34.83 -7.62
CA ALA A 128 0.36 36.01 -8.06
C ALA A 128 0.00 36.94 -6.87
N GLU A 129 -0.20 36.37 -5.68
CA GLU A 129 -0.41 37.11 -4.43
C GLU A 129 0.90 37.57 -3.76
N GLY A 130 2.06 37.31 -4.37
CA GLY A 130 3.38 37.74 -3.86
C GLY A 130 3.96 36.87 -2.73
N ILE A 131 3.33 35.73 -2.42
CA ILE A 131 3.80 34.77 -1.42
C ILE A 131 4.83 33.85 -2.10
N THR A 132 6.12 34.13 -1.87
CA THR A 132 7.21 33.27 -2.36
C THR A 132 7.39 32.04 -1.47
N SER A 133 7.83 30.92 -2.05
CA SER A 133 8.00 29.63 -1.34
C SER A 133 8.90 29.69 -0.10
N ALA A 134 9.79 30.69 -0.01
CA ALA A 134 10.62 30.93 1.16
C ALA A 134 9.84 31.52 2.36
N ALA A 135 8.74 32.24 2.12
CA ALA A 135 7.91 32.82 3.18
C ALA A 135 6.98 31.78 3.84
N ALA A 136 6.56 30.75 3.10
CA ALA A 136 5.71 29.67 3.63
C ALA A 136 6.46 28.69 4.54
N ALA A 137 7.78 28.54 4.37
CA ALA A 137 8.61 27.66 5.20
C ALA A 137 8.81 28.19 6.65
N ASN A 138 8.65 29.50 6.87
CA ASN A 138 8.80 30.13 8.19
C ASN A 138 7.49 30.24 8.99
N ALA A 139 6.35 29.79 8.43
CA ALA A 139 5.04 29.92 9.09
C ALA A 139 4.56 28.66 9.83
N ASN A 140 5.25 27.52 9.69
CA ASN A 140 4.90 26.25 10.36
C ASN A 140 5.90 25.88 11.49
N GLY A 141 6.54 26.89 12.07
CA GLY A 141 7.59 26.74 13.08
C GLY A 141 7.17 26.96 14.53
N ASP A 142 5.88 27.16 14.83
CA ASP A 142 5.40 27.31 16.21
C ASP A 142 4.01 26.67 16.39
N TYR A 143 3.88 25.96 17.52
CA TYR A 143 2.78 25.17 18.10
C TYR A 143 2.71 23.67 17.74
#